data_AF-A0A8T4RSU5-F1
#
_entry.id   AF-A0A8T4RSU5-F1
#
_cell.length_a   1.000
_cell.length_b   1.000
_cell.length_c   1.000
_cell.angle_alpha   90.00
_cell.angle_beta   90.00
_cell.angle_gamma   90.00
#
_symmetry.space_group_name_H-M   'P 1'
#
loop_
_entity.id
_entity.type
_entity.pdbx_description
1 polymer ?
#
loop_
_entity_poly.entity_id
_entity_poly.type
_entity_poly.pdbx_seq_one_letter_code
_entity_poly.pdbx_strand_id
1 'polypeptide(L)'
;MGWKTYLAVALLLALSLKLSIAQPFGPPIYIANPDTLECRYYFSGDEQHFNPRPDNYTVNIGYTTDFKGQNQACDLFKCQNTGGQILLQDKDDPNPNVCVCPSGAFSNETGCPIIENAVEVNEIAPTETNEGKNNGKAISNSKSNLWVYVSIIAALIVGYLLGTKYRIRIKKAG
;
A
#
# COMPACT_ATOMS: atom_id res chain seq x y z
N MET A 1 41.81 16.73 17.43
CA MET A 1 40.35 16.93 17.35
C MET A 1 39.90 17.51 18.68
N GLY A 2 39.15 18.62 18.67
CA GLY A 2 38.69 19.27 19.89
C GLY A 2 37.40 18.64 20.42
N TRP A 3 37.08 18.85 21.69
CA TRP A 3 35.86 18.30 22.32
C TRP A 3 34.57 18.62 21.54
N LYS A 4 34.53 19.79 20.88
CA LYS A 4 33.42 20.24 20.03
C LYS A 4 33.16 19.31 18.84
N THR A 5 34.20 18.68 18.28
CA THR A 5 34.06 17.74 17.14
C THR A 5 33.44 16.42 17.60
N TYR A 6 33.80 15.94 18.79
CA TYR A 6 33.20 14.74 19.38
C TYR A 6 31.73 14.96 19.75
N LEU A 7 31.40 16.14 20.29
CA LEU A 7 30.03 16.49 20.64
C LEU A 7 29.12 16.59 19.41
N ALA A 8 29.62 17.19 18.32
CA ALA A 8 28.90 17.26 17.05
C ALA A 8 28.65 15.87 16.45
N VAL A 9 29.66 14.98 16.46
CA VAL A 9 29.51 13.60 15.97
C VAL A 9 28.52 12.80 16.82
N ALA A 10 28.56 12.94 18.15
CA ALA A 10 27.62 12.28 19.06
C ALA A 10 26.17 12.74 18.84
N LEU A 11 25.95 14.04 18.62
CA LEU A 11 24.64 14.59 18.27
C LEU A 11 24.13 14.06 16.92
N LEU A 12 25.01 13.98 15.92
CA LEU A 12 24.65 13.48 14.59
C LEU A 12 24.30 11.99 14.61
N LEU A 13 25.02 11.19 15.43
CA LEU A 13 24.73 9.77 15.67
C LEU A 13 23.43 9.56 16.45
N ALA A 14 23.15 10.40 17.45
CA ALA A 14 21.88 10.35 18.19
C ALA A 14 20.70 10.71 17.29
N LEU A 15 20.87 11.68 16.38
CA LEU A 15 19.84 12.08 15.42
C LEU A 15 19.56 10.97 14.39
N SER A 16 20.60 10.35 13.82
CA SER A 16 20.42 9.26 12.85
C SER A 16 19.79 8.00 13.47
N LEU A 17 20.06 7.71 14.76
CA LEU A 17 19.36 6.64 15.48
C LEU A 17 17.86 6.92 15.61
N LYS A 18 17.46 8.18 15.85
CA LYS A 18 16.04 8.54 15.98
C LYS A 18 15.29 8.48 14.66
N LEU A 19 15.91 8.89 13.55
CA LEU A 19 15.31 8.74 12.22
C LEU A 19 15.12 7.28 11.80
N SER A 20 15.94 6.35 12.32
CA SER A 20 15.83 4.92 11.99
C SER A 20 14.65 4.21 12.68
N ILE A 21 14.04 4.85 13.69
CA ILE A 21 12.89 4.33 14.45
C ILE A 21 11.58 5.02 14.01
N ALA A 22 11.66 6.08 13.20
CA ALA A 22 10.49 6.65 12.56
C ALA A 22 9.97 5.63 11.53
N GLN A 23 8.95 4.86 11.92
CA GLN A 23 8.28 3.97 10.98
C GLN A 23 7.74 4.79 9.82
N PRO A 24 7.93 4.34 8.56
CA PRO A 24 7.39 5.04 7.42
C PRO A 24 5.87 5.07 7.57
N PHE A 25 5.30 6.27 7.58
CA PHE A 25 3.87 6.47 7.44
C PHE A 25 3.39 5.63 6.26
N GLY A 26 2.46 4.69 6.51
CA GLY A 26 1.79 4.00 5.41
C GLY A 26 1.04 5.04 4.58
N PRO A 27 1.14 5.03 3.24
CA PRO A 27 0.33 5.91 2.43
C PRO A 27 -1.16 5.63 2.74
N PRO A 28 -1.99 6.67 2.80
CA PRO A 28 -3.41 6.47 3.04
C PRO A 28 -4.01 5.54 1.98
N ILE A 29 -5.03 4.80 2.40
CA ILE A 29 -5.72 3.81 1.58
C ILE A 29 -7.21 4.11 1.53
N TYR A 30 -7.86 3.65 0.48
CA TYR A 30 -9.32 3.57 0.45
C TYR A 30 -9.75 2.19 0.95
N ILE A 31 -10.72 2.16 1.85
CA ILE A 31 -11.32 0.95 2.38
C ILE A 31 -12.81 0.93 2.08
N ALA A 32 -13.38 -0.25 1.90
CA ALA A 32 -14.80 -0.43 1.62
C ALA A 32 -15.46 -1.49 2.49
N ASN A 33 -16.75 -1.28 2.73
CA ASN A 33 -17.68 -2.28 3.20
C ASN A 33 -18.24 -3.05 1.98
N PRO A 34 -17.98 -4.36 1.85
CA PRO A 34 -18.46 -5.13 0.71
C PRO A 34 -19.98 -5.32 0.70
N ASP A 35 -20.64 -5.23 1.85
CA ASP A 35 -22.08 -5.48 1.98
C ASP A 35 -22.89 -4.23 1.62
N THR A 36 -22.45 -3.06 2.08
CA THR A 36 -23.14 -1.78 1.81
C THR A 36 -22.58 -1.02 0.62
N LEU A 37 -21.48 -1.49 0.04
CA LEU A 37 -20.70 -0.81 -0.99
C LEU A 37 -20.17 0.59 -0.60
N GLU A 38 -20.25 0.93 0.69
CA GLU A 38 -19.70 2.18 1.19
C GLU A 38 -18.18 2.15 1.16
N CYS A 39 -17.58 3.26 0.74
CA CYS A 39 -16.14 3.39 0.60
C CYS A 39 -15.67 4.70 1.25
N ARG A 40 -14.57 4.62 2.00
CA ARG A 40 -14.03 5.74 2.77
C ARG A 40 -12.51 5.79 2.68
N TYR A 41 -11.99 6.99 2.86
CA TYR A 41 -10.57 7.22 3.12
C TYR A 41 -10.21 6.69 4.52
N TYR A 42 -9.08 6.00 4.61
CA TYR A 42 -8.54 5.51 5.87
C TYR A 42 -7.04 5.74 5.95
N PHE A 43 -6.63 6.32 7.07
CA PHE A 43 -5.24 6.53 7.42
C PHE A 43 -4.96 5.83 8.74
N SER A 44 -4.12 4.81 8.69
CA SER A 44 -3.82 3.97 9.85
C SER A 44 -3.02 4.68 10.93
N GLY A 45 -2.53 5.90 10.71
CA GLY A 45 -1.71 6.62 11.69
C GLY A 45 -0.33 6.00 11.91
N ASP A 46 0.47 6.60 12.80
CA ASP A 46 1.71 5.98 13.31
C ASP A 46 1.39 4.99 14.45
N GLU A 47 2.38 4.22 14.91
CA GLU A 47 2.22 3.26 16.02
C GLU A 47 1.63 3.87 17.32
N GLN A 48 1.75 5.19 17.53
CA GLN A 48 1.24 5.88 18.72
C GLN A 48 -0.18 6.47 18.51
N HIS A 49 -0.57 6.70 17.26
CA HIS A 49 -1.84 7.29 16.85
C HIS A 49 -2.60 6.36 15.90
N PHE A 50 -2.43 5.04 16.10
CA PHE A 50 -3.06 4.04 15.25
C PHE A 50 -4.57 4.14 15.37
N ASN A 51 -5.23 4.68 14.35
CA ASN A 51 -6.67 4.63 14.26
C ASN A 51 -7.04 3.21 13.85
N PRO A 52 -7.75 2.42 14.68
CA PRO A 52 -8.14 1.08 14.29
C PRO A 52 -9.08 1.14 13.08
N ARG A 53 -8.97 0.13 12.22
CA ARG A 53 -9.83 -0.01 11.05
C ARG A 53 -11.27 -0.26 11.51
N PRO A 54 -12.27 0.42 10.95
CA PRO A 54 -13.67 0.10 11.24
C PRO A 54 -13.98 -1.36 10.86
N ASP A 55 -14.64 -2.09 11.76
CA ASP A 55 -14.88 -3.54 11.59
C ASP A 55 -15.65 -3.88 10.30
N ASN A 56 -16.58 -3.01 9.91
CA ASN A 56 -17.44 -3.22 8.74
C ASN A 56 -16.72 -2.96 7.40
N TYR A 57 -15.50 -2.43 7.40
CA TYR A 57 -14.77 -2.05 6.19
C TYR A 57 -13.62 -3.02 5.97
N THR A 58 -13.94 -4.18 5.41
CA THR A 58 -13.00 -5.31 5.33
C THR A 58 -12.14 -5.28 4.06
N VAL A 59 -12.59 -4.62 2.99
CA VAL A 59 -11.89 -4.60 1.68
C VAL A 59 -10.95 -3.41 1.57
N ASN A 60 -9.69 -3.66 1.19
CA ASN A 60 -8.73 -2.62 0.83
C ASN A 60 -8.81 -2.40 -0.70
N ILE A 61 -9.16 -1.18 -1.10
CA ILE A 61 -9.36 -0.81 -2.50
C ILE A 61 -8.03 -0.44 -3.17
N GLY A 62 -7.08 0.14 -2.42
CA GLY A 62 -5.78 0.58 -2.92
C GLY A 62 -5.31 1.87 -2.24
N TYR A 63 -4.15 2.37 -2.65
CA TYR A 63 -3.59 3.62 -2.11
C TYR A 63 -4.25 4.84 -2.74
N THR A 64 -4.26 5.96 -2.03
CA THR A 64 -4.81 7.21 -2.58
C THR A 64 -4.06 7.72 -3.81
N THR A 65 -2.81 7.29 -4.01
CA THR A 65 -2.01 7.63 -5.20
C THR A 65 -2.44 6.88 -6.46
N ASP A 66 -3.18 5.79 -6.29
CA ASP A 66 -3.62 4.92 -7.39
C ASP A 66 -4.86 5.48 -8.08
N PHE A 67 -5.51 6.47 -7.45
CA PHE A 67 -6.77 7.06 -7.91
C PHE A 67 -6.67 8.59 -7.91
N LYS A 68 -7.40 9.23 -8.82
CA LYS A 68 -7.59 10.67 -8.87
C LYS A 68 -8.27 11.23 -7.62
N GLY A 69 -9.09 10.41 -6.96
CA GLY A 69 -9.79 10.78 -5.73
C GLY A 69 -10.70 9.67 -5.21
N GLN A 70 -11.37 9.96 -4.09
CA GLN A 70 -12.22 9.00 -3.40
C GLN A 70 -13.36 8.51 -4.29
N ASN A 71 -14.05 9.42 -5.01
CA ASN A 71 -15.18 9.06 -5.87
C ASN A 71 -14.77 8.01 -6.92
N GLN A 72 -13.65 8.22 -7.61
CA GLN A 72 -13.16 7.27 -8.61
C GLN A 72 -12.84 5.91 -7.98
N ALA A 73 -12.16 5.88 -6.84
CA ALA A 73 -11.86 4.64 -6.13
C ALA A 73 -13.14 3.89 -5.72
N CYS A 74 -14.11 4.61 -5.19
CA CYS A 74 -15.38 4.04 -4.75
C CYS A 74 -16.23 3.55 -5.92
N ASP A 75 -16.30 4.29 -7.03
CA ASP A 75 -17.07 3.91 -8.21
C ASP A 75 -16.47 2.68 -8.91
N LEU A 76 -15.14 2.60 -8.99
CA LEU A 76 -14.43 1.40 -9.49
C LEU A 76 -14.70 0.18 -8.62
N PHE A 77 -14.63 0.34 -7.29
CA PHE A 77 -14.96 -0.72 -6.35
C PHE A 77 -16.40 -1.20 -6.53
N LYS A 78 -17.36 -0.27 -6.61
CA LYS A 78 -18.77 -0.59 -6.86
C LYS A 78 -18.96 -1.35 -8.15
N CYS A 79 -18.35 -0.87 -9.23
CA CYS A 79 -18.42 -1.51 -10.54
C CYS A 79 -17.97 -2.97 -10.45
N GLN A 80 -16.79 -3.21 -9.89
CA GLN A 80 -16.22 -4.54 -9.79
C GLN A 80 -17.05 -5.45 -8.88
N ASN A 81 -17.52 -4.94 -7.74
CA ASN A 81 -18.25 -5.74 -6.74
C ASN A 81 -19.69 -6.07 -7.17
N THR A 82 -20.24 -5.34 -8.15
CA THR A 82 -21.58 -5.56 -8.71
C THR A 82 -21.56 -6.23 -10.09
N GLY A 83 -20.40 -6.79 -10.49
CA GLY A 83 -20.26 -7.55 -11.74
C GLY A 83 -20.21 -6.69 -13.00
N GLY A 84 -19.96 -5.39 -12.87
CA GLY A 84 -19.70 -4.50 -13.99
C GLY A 84 -18.27 -4.61 -14.52
N GLN A 85 -18.08 -4.22 -15.78
CA GLN A 85 -16.77 -4.15 -16.42
C GLN A 85 -16.19 -2.73 -16.32
N ILE A 86 -15.00 -2.60 -15.73
CA ILE A 86 -14.29 -1.32 -15.61
C ILE A 86 -13.80 -0.86 -16.99
N LEU A 87 -14.03 0.42 -17.32
CA LEU A 87 -13.62 1.03 -18.60
C LEU A 87 -12.52 2.09 -18.47
N LEU A 88 -11.92 2.24 -17.29
CA LEU A 88 -10.91 3.26 -17.06
C LEU A 88 -9.65 3.01 -17.90
N GLN A 89 -9.37 3.89 -18.88
CA GLN A 89 -8.16 3.81 -19.71
C GLN A 89 -6.93 4.42 -19.02
N ASP A 90 -7.12 5.53 -18.30
CA ASP A 90 -6.10 6.24 -17.53
C ASP A 90 -6.67 6.66 -16.18
N LYS A 91 -5.84 6.59 -15.14
CA LYS A 91 -6.17 7.09 -13.79
C LYS A 91 -6.54 8.58 -13.82
N ASP A 92 -5.97 9.36 -14.73
CA ASP A 92 -6.13 10.82 -14.80
C ASP A 92 -7.26 11.27 -15.75
N ASP A 93 -8.05 10.35 -16.31
CA ASP A 93 -9.12 10.64 -17.25
C ASP A 93 -10.11 11.70 -16.68
N PRO A 94 -10.36 12.81 -17.39
CA PRO A 94 -11.31 13.84 -16.97
C PRO A 94 -12.78 13.43 -17.10
N ASN A 95 -13.13 12.50 -17.99
CA ASN A 95 -14.50 12.03 -18.22
C ASN A 95 -14.56 10.50 -18.19
N PRO A 96 -14.29 9.87 -17.03
CA PRO A 96 -14.24 8.42 -16.96
C PRO A 96 -15.65 7.85 -17.07
N ASN A 97 -15.95 7.16 -18.17
CA ASN A 97 -16.97 6.10 -18.10
C ASN A 97 -16.37 5.03 -17.19
N VAL A 98 -16.80 4.98 -15.93
CA VAL A 98 -16.16 4.13 -14.92
C VAL A 98 -16.50 2.66 -15.12
N CYS A 99 -17.70 2.38 -15.64
CA CYS A 99 -18.26 1.04 -15.65
C CYS A 99 -19.22 0.79 -16.82
N VAL A 100 -19.24 -0.45 -17.33
CA VAL A 100 -20.32 -1.01 -18.14
C VAL A 100 -21.05 -2.05 -17.31
N CYS A 101 -22.35 -1.86 -17.13
CA CYS A 101 -23.18 -2.83 -16.45
C CYS A 101 -23.77 -3.82 -17.46
N PRO A 102 -23.83 -5.12 -17.14
CA PRO A 102 -24.44 -6.13 -18.01
C PRO A 102 -25.93 -5.88 -18.25
N SER A 103 -26.60 -5.26 -17.27
CA SER A 103 -27.98 -4.79 -17.37
C SER A 103 -28.09 -3.41 -16.72
N GLY A 104 -28.75 -2.47 -17.40
CA GLY A 104 -29.03 -1.15 -16.83
C GLY A 104 -27.84 -0.18 -16.84
N ALA A 105 -28.02 0.96 -16.18
CA ALA A 105 -27.01 1.99 -16.04
C ALA A 105 -26.26 1.85 -14.71
N PHE A 106 -25.01 2.30 -14.68
CA PHE A 106 -24.23 2.38 -13.45
C PHE A 106 -24.81 3.45 -12.52
N SER A 107 -25.07 3.09 -11.26
CA SER A 107 -25.49 4.01 -10.21
C SER A 107 -24.34 4.28 -9.24
N ASN A 108 -24.13 5.55 -8.90
CA ASN A 108 -23.13 5.93 -7.89
C ASN A 108 -23.49 5.45 -6.49
N GLU A 109 -24.75 5.10 -6.21
CA GLU A 109 -25.18 4.61 -4.90
C GLU A 109 -25.01 3.11 -4.80
N THR A 110 -25.58 2.37 -5.75
CA THR A 110 -25.71 0.90 -5.70
C THR A 110 -24.78 0.15 -6.65
N GLY A 111 -23.99 0.84 -7.48
CA GLY A 111 -23.19 0.21 -8.54
C GLY A 111 -24.05 -0.27 -9.71
N CYS A 112 -23.66 -1.39 -10.31
CA CYS A 112 -24.50 -2.07 -11.30
C CYS A 112 -25.66 -2.80 -10.61
N PRO A 113 -26.87 -2.77 -11.20
CA PRO A 113 -28.00 -3.51 -10.64
C PRO A 113 -27.74 -5.01 -10.76
N ILE A 114 -27.84 -5.71 -9.63
CA ILE A 114 -27.75 -7.17 -9.58
C ILE A 114 -29.07 -7.72 -10.13
N ILE A 115 -29.02 -8.54 -11.17
CA ILE A 115 -30.20 -9.26 -11.64
C ILE A 115 -30.44 -10.43 -10.66
N GLU A 116 -31.33 -10.25 -9.69
CA GLU A 116 -32.01 -11.40 -9.09
C GLU A 116 -32.97 -11.94 -10.15
N ASN A 117 -32.51 -12.91 -10.95
CA ASN A 117 -33.40 -13.66 -11.81
C ASN A 117 -34.35 -14.49 -10.93
N ALA A 118 -35.47 -13.90 -10.52
CA ALA A 118 -36.69 -14.66 -10.24
C ALA A 118 -37.29 -15.11 -11.58
N VAL A 119 -36.67 -16.11 -12.20
CA VAL A 119 -37.35 -16.98 -13.17
C VAL A 119 -37.63 -18.29 -12.44
N GLU A 120 -38.78 -18.33 -11.79
CA GLU A 120 -39.41 -19.54 -11.31
C GLU A 120 -39.87 -20.36 -12.53
N VAL A 121 -39.03 -21.28 -13.04
CA VAL A 121 -39.49 -22.48 -13.76
C VAL A 121 -38.52 -23.65 -13.53
N ASN A 122 -39.00 -24.59 -12.73
CA ASN A 122 -38.69 -26.03 -12.62
C ASN A 122 -37.28 -26.53 -12.27
N GLU A 123 -37.27 -27.21 -11.12
CA GLU A 123 -36.40 -28.30 -10.69
C GLU A 123 -35.82 -29.15 -11.83
N ILE A 124 -34.49 -29.22 -11.89
CA ILE A 124 -33.77 -30.51 -12.02
C ILE A 124 -32.59 -30.48 -11.04
N ALA A 125 -32.51 -31.52 -10.22
CA ALA A 125 -31.55 -31.77 -9.15
C ALA A 125 -30.11 -32.01 -9.66
N PRO A 126 -29.11 -32.12 -8.76
CA PRO A 126 -27.74 -31.65 -8.95
C PRO A 126 -26.83 -32.66 -9.64
N THR A 127 -25.81 -32.15 -10.33
CA THR A 127 -24.60 -32.92 -10.66
C THR A 127 -23.39 -32.32 -9.98
N GLU A 128 -22.68 -33.22 -9.31
CA GLU A 128 -21.54 -33.00 -8.44
C GLU A 128 -20.27 -32.52 -9.17
N THR A 129 -19.29 -32.15 -8.34
CA THR A 129 -17.84 -32.01 -8.61
C THR A 129 -17.42 -30.72 -9.34
N ASN A 130 -16.49 -29.90 -8.85
CA ASN A 130 -15.22 -30.24 -8.23
C ASN A 130 -14.73 -29.14 -7.26
N GLU A 131 -14.05 -29.59 -6.20
CA GLU A 131 -13.18 -28.80 -5.33
C GLU A 131 -12.13 -28.01 -6.15
N GLY A 132 -12.36 -26.71 -6.32
CA GLY A 132 -11.38 -25.76 -6.83
C GLY A 132 -10.62 -25.12 -5.68
N LYS A 133 -9.66 -25.86 -5.12
CA LYS A 133 -8.67 -25.38 -4.15
C LYS A 133 -7.81 -24.28 -4.77
N ASN A 134 -8.29 -23.03 -4.77
CA ASN A 134 -7.49 -21.90 -5.20
C ASN A 134 -6.53 -21.52 -4.06
N ASN A 135 -5.34 -22.10 -4.17
CA ASN A 135 -4.15 -21.66 -3.48
C ASN A 135 -4.02 -20.14 -3.59
N GLY A 136 -4.29 -19.44 -2.49
CA GLY A 136 -3.85 -18.08 -2.28
C GLY A 136 -2.33 -18.05 -2.41
N LYS A 137 -1.84 -17.74 -3.60
CA LYS A 137 -0.45 -17.41 -3.82
C LYS A 137 -0.23 -16.06 -3.17
N ALA A 138 0.19 -16.09 -1.90
CA ALA A 138 0.80 -14.96 -1.25
C ALA A 138 1.92 -14.46 -2.16
N ILE A 139 1.71 -13.30 -2.79
CA ILE A 139 2.79 -12.56 -3.42
C ILE A 139 3.65 -12.06 -2.27
N SER A 140 4.58 -12.90 -1.83
CA SER A 140 5.67 -12.48 -0.96
C SER A 140 6.52 -11.50 -1.77
N ASN A 141 6.21 -10.21 -1.66
CA ASN A 141 7.14 -9.15 -2.05
C ASN A 141 8.32 -9.19 -1.09
N SER A 142 9.26 -10.10 -1.35
CA SER A 142 10.63 -9.98 -0.86
C SER A 142 11.26 -8.82 -1.64
N LYS A 143 10.95 -7.58 -1.23
CA LYS A 143 11.79 -6.44 -1.57
C LYS A 143 13.11 -6.69 -0.87
N SER A 144 14.06 -7.22 -1.63
CA SER A 144 15.40 -7.52 -1.15
C SER A 144 16.00 -6.26 -0.52
N ASN A 145 16.54 -6.42 0.69
CA ASN A 145 17.21 -5.39 1.49
C ASN A 145 18.57 -4.95 0.88
N LEU A 146 18.66 -4.86 -0.44
CA LEU A 146 19.87 -4.50 -1.18
C LEU A 146 20.40 -3.13 -0.74
N TRP A 147 19.51 -2.19 -0.46
CA TRP A 147 19.85 -0.83 -0.02
C TRP A 147 20.50 -0.76 1.37
N VAL A 148 20.19 -1.71 2.26
CA VAL A 148 20.81 -1.80 3.59
C VAL A 148 22.26 -2.28 3.47
N TYR A 149 22.53 -3.24 2.59
CA TYR A 149 23.90 -3.71 2.35
C TYR A 149 24.78 -2.65 1.68
N VAL A 150 24.24 -1.90 0.72
CA VAL A 150 24.97 -0.80 0.06
C VAL A 150 25.39 0.28 1.07
N SER A 151 24.52 0.61 2.03
CA SER A 151 24.82 1.63 3.04
C SER A 151 25.83 1.16 4.08
N ILE A 152 25.82 -0.12 4.48
CA ILE A 152 26.85 -0.69 5.38
C ILE A 152 28.22 -0.73 4.69
N ILE A 153 28.29 -1.14 3.42
CA ILE A 153 29.56 -1.21 2.68
C ILE A 153 30.14 0.19 2.48
N ALA A 154 29.31 1.18 2.14
CA ALA A 154 29.76 2.57 2.00
C ALA A 154 30.32 3.12 3.32
N ALA A 155 29.69 2.85 4.46
CA ALA A 155 30.15 3.28 5.77
C ALA A 155 31.52 2.66 6.14
N LEU A 156 31.72 1.37 5.83
CA LEU A 156 33.00 0.68 6.08
C LEU A 156 34.13 1.24 5.21
N ILE A 157 33.88 1.54 3.94
CA ILE A 157 34.87 2.14 3.03
C ILE A 157 35.27 3.54 3.51
N VAL A 158 34.31 4.38 3.88
CA VAL A 158 34.57 5.72 4.40
C VAL A 158 35.36 5.66 5.71
N GLY A 159 34.98 4.76 6.62
CA GLY A 159 35.71 4.53 7.87
C GLY A 159 37.17 4.10 7.65
N TYR A 160 37.41 3.20 6.69
CA TYR A 160 38.76 2.73 6.34
C TYR A 160 39.62 3.83 5.70
N LEU A 161 39.06 4.61 4.78
CA LEU A 161 39.78 5.72 4.12
C LEU A 161 40.14 6.84 5.10
N LEU A 162 39.25 7.17 6.04
CA LEU A 162 39.56 8.13 7.08
C LEU A 162 40.61 7.57 8.07
N GLY A 163 40.46 6.33 8.51
CA GLY A 163 41.40 5.69 9.44
C GLY A 163 42.83 5.59 8.91
N THR A 164 43.00 5.28 7.62
CA THR A 164 44.33 5.21 6.97
C THR A 164 44.98 6.58 6.85
N LYS A 165 44.23 7.65 6.53
CA LYS A 165 44.75 9.03 6.51
C LYS A 165 45.22 9.49 7.89
N TYR A 166 44.56 9.08 8.97
CA TYR A 166 44.98 9.40 10.34
C TYR A 166 46.23 8.63 10.76
N ARG A 167 46.37 7.35 10.39
CA ARG A 167 47.58 6.55 10.69
C ARG A 167 48.85 7.10 10.04
N ILE A 168 48.75 7.69 8.84
CA ILE A 168 49.90 8.28 8.14
C ILE A 168 50.39 9.56 8.82
N ARG A 169 49.48 10.34 9.42
CA ARG A 169 49.88 11.58 10.13
C ARG A 169 50.61 11.31 11.45
N ILE A 170 50.25 10.25 12.17
CA ILE A 170 50.90 9.91 13.45
C ILE A 170 52.36 9.47 13.23
N LYS A 171 52.68 8.80 12.11
CA LYS A 171 54.05 8.42 11.76
C LYS A 171 54.95 9.58 11.29
N LYS A 172 54.40 10.75 10.96
CA LYS A 172 55.17 11.94 10.55
C LYS A 172 55.38 12.96 11.68
N ALA A 173 54.83 12.69 12.86
CA ALA A 173 54.85 13.59 14.01
C ALA A 173 55.67 13.03 15.20
N GLY A 174 56.46 11.98 14.96
CA GLY A 174 57.44 11.42 15.90
C GLY A 174 58.82 11.48 15.29
#